data_AF-A0A014MKZ2-F1
#
_entry.id   AF-A0A014MKZ2-F1
#
_cell.length_a   1.000
_cell.length_b   1.000
_cell.length_c   1.000
_cell.angle_alpha   90.00
_cell.angle_beta   90.00
_cell.angle_gamma   90.00
#
_symmetry.space_group_name_H-M   'P 1'
#
loop_
_entity.id
_entity.type
_entity.pdbx_description
1 polymer ?
#
loop_
_entity_poly.entity_id
_entity_poly.type
_entity_poly.pdbx_seq_one_letter_code
_entity_poly.pdbx_strand_id
1 'polypeptide(L)'
;MPYAMELSEVRASLTTAQVSGGLLTVDINSGGTSILSTKLTVDNTEKTSKTAATAAVISTSFLPDDAEITIDIDQIGDGTAKGLKVYLVGVST
;
A
#
# COMPACT_ATOMS: atom_id res chain seq x y z
N MET A 1 9.70 -8.97 -8.34
CA MET A 1 10.47 -7.72 -8.13
C MET A 1 11.57 -7.71 -9.16
N PRO A 2 11.91 -6.58 -9.79
CA PRO A 2 12.91 -6.55 -10.85
C PRO A 2 14.37 -6.67 -10.37
N TYR A 3 14.60 -6.51 -9.06
CA TYR A 3 15.87 -6.70 -8.37
C TYR A 3 15.58 -6.80 -6.86
N ALA A 4 16.57 -7.24 -6.07
CA ALA A 4 16.47 -7.28 -4.61
C ALA A 4 16.49 -5.86 -4.02
N MET A 5 15.54 -5.53 -3.16
CA MET A 5 15.34 -4.18 -2.64
C MET A 5 15.14 -4.18 -1.13
N GLU A 6 15.77 -3.22 -0.44
CA GLU A 6 15.45 -2.88 0.94
C GLU A 6 14.49 -1.68 0.98
N LEU A 7 13.27 -1.91 1.46
CA LEU A 7 12.22 -0.89 1.56
C LEU A 7 12.47 0.08 2.72
N SER A 8 12.17 1.35 2.46
CA SER A 8 12.20 2.44 3.44
C SER A 8 10.85 3.12 3.61
N GLU A 9 9.98 3.09 2.60
CA GLU A 9 8.64 3.67 2.64
C GLU A 9 7.70 2.90 1.71
N VAL A 10 6.44 2.79 2.11
CA VAL A 10 5.33 2.43 1.22
C VAL A 10 4.29 3.54 1.25
N ARG A 11 3.67 3.82 0.10
CA ARG A 11 2.54 4.76 0.03
C ARG A 11 1.58 4.40 -1.09
N ALA A 12 0.34 4.85 -0.97
CA ALA A 12 -0.67 4.75 -2.00
C ALA A 12 -1.16 6.14 -2.44
N SER A 13 -1.63 6.24 -3.69
CA SER A 13 -2.38 7.38 -4.17
C SER A 13 -3.58 6.96 -5.01
N LEU A 14 -4.60 7.82 -5.05
CA LEU A 14 -5.80 7.65 -5.86
C LEU A 14 -5.91 8.77 -6.90
N THR A 15 -6.56 8.46 -8.01
CA THR A 15 -7.01 9.50 -8.95
C THR A 15 -8.32 10.14 -8.46
N THR A 16 -9.23 9.31 -7.96
CA THR A 16 -10.52 9.73 -7.38
C THR A 16 -10.62 9.18 -5.96
N ALA A 17 -10.84 10.07 -5.00
CA ALA A 17 -11.12 9.72 -3.61
C ALA A 17 -12.57 9.29 -3.46
N GLN A 18 -12.83 8.34 -2.58
CA GLN A 18 -14.18 8.12 -2.05
C GLN A 18 -14.57 9.26 -1.12
N VAL A 19 -15.88 9.49 -0.96
CA VAL A 19 -16.37 10.57 -0.10
C VAL A 19 -16.76 10.05 1.28
N SER A 20 -17.12 8.77 1.39
CA SER A 20 -17.68 8.18 2.60
C SER A 20 -17.34 6.69 2.74
N GLY A 21 -17.91 6.04 3.76
CA GLY A 21 -17.70 4.62 4.02
C GLY A 21 -16.46 4.36 4.89
N GLY A 22 -16.06 3.09 4.97
CA GLY A 22 -14.79 2.71 5.60
C GLY A 22 -13.60 3.22 4.79
N LEU A 23 -12.45 3.35 5.43
CA LEU A 23 -11.21 3.75 4.75
C LEU A 23 -10.85 2.68 3.71
N LEU A 24 -10.38 3.11 2.54
CA LEU A 24 -9.78 2.20 1.58
C LEU A 24 -8.54 1.59 2.25
N THR A 25 -8.49 0.27 2.38
CA THR A 25 -7.35 -0.45 2.97
C THR A 25 -6.70 -1.32 1.92
N VAL A 26 -5.38 -1.20 1.80
CA VAL A 26 -4.55 -1.89 0.82
C VAL A 26 -3.43 -2.63 1.52
N ASP A 27 -3.32 -3.93 1.26
CA ASP A 27 -2.20 -4.75 1.68
C ASP A 27 -1.17 -4.90 0.57
N ILE A 28 0.08 -5.09 0.97
CA ILE A 28 1.18 -5.43 0.08
C ILE A 28 1.72 -6.77 0.58
N ASN A 29 1.74 -7.77 -0.29
CA ASN A 29 2.28 -9.07 0.04
C ASN A 29 3.51 -9.38 -0.80
N SER A 30 4.46 -10.11 -0.22
CA SER A 30 5.63 -10.69 -0.88
C SER A 30 5.61 -12.19 -0.66
N GLY A 31 5.60 -12.98 -1.75
CA GLY A 31 5.51 -14.45 -1.67
C GLY A 31 4.27 -14.93 -0.91
N GLY A 32 3.15 -14.22 -1.03
CA GLY A 32 1.87 -14.55 -0.38
C GLY A 32 1.76 -14.16 1.11
N THR A 33 2.73 -13.45 1.67
CA THR A 33 2.69 -12.97 3.07
C THR A 33 2.75 -11.44 3.12
N SER A 34 1.97 -10.83 4.02
CA SER A 34 1.96 -9.37 4.19
C SER A 34 3.33 -8.87 4.65
N ILE A 35 3.76 -7.76 4.03
CA ILE A 35 4.98 -7.05 4.42
C ILE A 35 4.68 -5.92 5.43
N LEU A 36 3.40 -5.74 5.81
CA LEU A 36 2.94 -4.64 6.64
C LEU A 36 2.31 -5.14 7.95
N SER A 37 2.75 -4.62 9.10
CA SER A 37 2.03 -4.82 10.38
C SER A 37 0.89 -3.81 10.57
N THR A 38 0.91 -2.71 9.81
CA THR A 38 -0.20 -1.77 9.66
C THR A 38 -0.33 -1.45 8.18
N LYS A 39 -1.48 -1.79 7.60
CA LYS A 39 -1.73 -1.72 6.16
C LYS A 39 -1.87 -0.27 5.68
N LEU A 40 -1.72 -0.06 4.38
CA LEU A 40 -1.95 1.26 3.79
C LEU A 40 -3.44 1.61 3.88
N THR A 41 -3.74 2.83 4.31
CA THR A 41 -5.09 3.39 4.26
C THR A 41 -5.10 4.69 3.48
N VAL A 42 -6.23 5.00 2.84
CA VAL A 42 -6.50 6.34 2.29
C VAL A 42 -7.81 6.83 2.87
N ASP A 43 -7.76 7.97 3.53
CA ASP A 43 -8.90 8.54 4.24
C ASP A 43 -9.96 9.10 3.26
N ASN A 44 -11.21 9.15 3.72
CA ASN A 44 -12.29 9.69 2.91
C ASN A 44 -11.99 11.13 2.51
N THR A 45 -12.33 11.48 1.27
CA THR A 45 -12.03 12.75 0.60
C THR A 45 -10.56 13.00 0.27
N GLU A 46 -9.65 12.09 0.65
CA GLU A 46 -8.21 12.21 0.40
C GLU A 46 -7.74 11.34 -0.78
N LYS A 47 -6.62 11.75 -1.39
CA LYS A 47 -6.03 11.05 -2.55
C LYS A 47 -4.68 10.40 -2.25
N THR A 48 -4.22 10.43 -1.00
CA THR A 48 -2.90 9.96 -0.63
C THR A 48 -2.96 9.26 0.72
N SER A 49 -2.17 8.20 0.89
CA SER A 49 -2.03 7.55 2.20
C SER A 49 -1.08 8.30 3.14
N LYS A 50 -0.39 9.34 2.65
CA LYS A 50 0.61 10.06 3.45
C LYS A 50 -0.01 10.87 4.60
N THR A 51 -1.29 11.21 4.47
CA THR A 51 -2.09 11.95 5.45
C THR A 51 -2.96 11.04 6.31
N ALA A 52 -2.90 9.71 6.09
CA ALA A 52 -3.66 8.75 6.86
C ALA A 52 -3.42 8.92 8.37
N ALA A 53 -4.51 8.93 9.15
CA ALA A 53 -4.42 9.09 10.60
C ALA A 53 -3.55 8.03 11.29
N THR A 54 -3.51 6.82 10.74
CA THR A 54 -2.58 5.75 11.15
C THR A 54 -1.65 5.43 9.99
N ALA A 55 -0.37 5.74 10.15
CA ALA A 55 0.65 5.45 9.14
C ALA A 55 0.84 3.94 8.96
N ALA A 56 1.14 3.53 7.72
CA ALA A 56 1.53 2.15 7.43
C ALA A 56 2.87 1.82 8.11
N VAL A 57 3.02 0.57 8.55
CA VAL A 57 4.22 0.09 9.23
C VAL A 57 4.73 -1.14 8.48
N ILE A 58 5.96 -1.04 7.97
CA ILE A 58 6.65 -2.14 7.29
C ILE A 58 7.20 -3.10 8.35
N SER A 59 6.80 -4.37 8.28
CA SER A 59 7.33 -5.44 9.12
C SER A 59 8.34 -6.33 8.38
N THR A 60 8.31 -6.33 7.05
CA THR A 60 9.28 -7.02 6.19
C THR A 60 9.82 -6.03 5.16
N SER A 61 11.03 -5.53 5.37
CA SER A 61 11.64 -4.51 4.50
C SER A 61 12.41 -5.10 3.32
N PHE A 62 12.99 -6.28 3.47
CA PHE A 62 13.73 -6.94 2.40
C PHE A 62 12.80 -7.64 1.40
N LEU A 63 12.87 -7.22 0.14
CA LEU A 63 12.19 -7.85 -0.98
C LEU A 63 13.24 -8.54 -1.88
N PRO A 64 13.25 -9.87 -1.96
CA PRO A 64 14.18 -10.59 -2.83
C PRO A 64 13.99 -10.25 -4.31
N ASP A 65 15.04 -10.48 -5.09
CA ASP A 65 14.92 -10.52 -6.55
C ASP A 65 13.87 -11.55 -6.98
N ASP A 66 13.14 -11.26 -8.06
CA ASP A 66 12.01 -12.04 -8.57
C ASP A 66 10.88 -12.32 -7.58
N ALA A 67 10.87 -11.73 -6.38
CA ALA A 67 9.78 -11.90 -5.43
C ALA A 67 8.43 -11.50 -6.03
N GLU A 68 7.42 -12.38 -5.94
CA GLU A 68 6.06 -12.07 -6.36
C GLU A 68 5.47 -11.04 -5.40
N ILE A 69 5.00 -9.91 -5.95
CA ILE A 69 4.32 -8.86 -5.19
C ILE A 69 2.84 -8.86 -5.58
N THR A 70 1.96 -8.98 -4.59
CA THR A 70 0.52 -8.76 -4.77
C THR A 70 0.08 -7.50 -4.04
N ILE A 71 -0.93 -6.84 -4.60
CA ILE A 71 -1.56 -5.65 -4.03
C ILE A 71 -3.02 -5.99 -3.84
N ASP A 72 -3.42 -6.17 -2.59
CA ASP A 72 -4.76 -6.65 -2.24
C ASP A 72 -5.58 -5.52 -1.63
N ILE A 73 -6.81 -5.34 -2.11
CA ILE A 73 -7.75 -4.38 -1.54
C ILE A 73 -8.58 -5.11 -0.50
N ASP A 74 -8.13 -5.07 0.75
CA ASP A 74 -8.79 -5.74 1.87
C ASP A 74 -10.09 -5.07 2.30
N GLN A 75 -10.20 -3.77 2.07
CA GLN A 75 -11.41 -3.01 2.31
C GLN A 75 -11.60 -1.98 1.20
N ILE A 76 -12.71 -2.08 0.46
CA ILE A 76 -12.99 -1.24 -0.71
C ILE A 76 -13.57 0.13 -0.34
N GLY A 77 -13.96 0.32 0.93
CA GLY A 77 -14.67 1.50 1.39
C GLY A 77 -16.09 1.60 0.80
N ASP A 78 -16.44 2.70 0.13
CA ASP A 78 -17.74 2.86 -0.57
C ASP A 78 -17.72 2.40 -2.04
N GLY A 79 -16.58 1.91 -2.53
CA GLY A 79 -16.41 1.39 -3.90
C GLY A 79 -16.26 2.47 -4.98
N THR A 80 -16.28 3.75 -4.63
CA THR A 80 -16.15 4.87 -5.60
C THR A 80 -14.71 5.32 -5.82
N ALA A 81 -13.77 4.92 -4.95
CA ALA A 81 -12.34 5.17 -5.15
C ALA A 81 -11.83 4.56 -6.47
N LYS A 82 -10.96 5.30 -7.20
CA LYS A 82 -10.41 4.87 -8.50
C LYS A 82 -8.94 5.27 -8.67
N GLY A 83 -8.25 4.51 -9.52
CA GLY A 83 -6.89 4.81 -9.95
C GLY A 83 -5.85 4.61 -8.84
N LEU A 84 -5.99 3.51 -8.08
CA LEU A 84 -5.00 3.13 -7.07
C LEU A 84 -3.63 2.95 -7.72
N LYS A 85 -2.64 3.62 -7.14
CA LYS A 85 -1.21 3.44 -7.41
C LYS A 85 -0.53 3.18 -6.08
N VAL A 86 0.25 2.11 -6.01
CA VAL A 86 1.09 1.78 -4.85
C VAL A 86 2.54 2.03 -5.20
N TYR A 87 3.28 2.65 -4.28
CA TYR A 87 4.69 2.96 -4.42
C TYR A 87 5.45 2.19 -3.36
N LEU A 88 6.41 1.40 -3.83
CA LEU A 88 7.43 0.75 -3.02
C LEU A 88 8.70 1.60 -3.16
N VAL A 89 9.16 2.19 -2.07
CA VAL A 89 10.33 3.06 -2.05
C VAL A 89 11.41 2.38 -1.24
N GLY A 90 12.58 2.26 -1.85
CA GLY A 90 13.71 1.55 -1.26
C GLY A 90 14.97 1.74 -2.09
N VAL A 91 16.01 1.02 -1.70
CA VAL A 91 17.29 0.97 -2.42
C VAL A 91 17.52 -0.43 -2.96
N SER A 92 18.12 -0.53 -4.14
CA SER A 92 18.62 -1.81 -4.65
C SER A 92 19.72 -2.34 -3.74
N THR A 93 19.72 -3.65 -3.51
CA THR A 93 20.73 -4.37 -2.72
C THR A 93 21.43 -5.41 -3.57
#